data_AF-A0A803TK67-F1
#
_entry.id   AF-A0A803TK67-F1
#
_cell.length_a   1.000
_cell.length_b   1.000
_cell.length_c   1.000
_cell.angle_alpha   90.00
_cell.angle_beta   90.00
_cell.angle_gamma   90.00
#
_symmetry.space_group_name_H-M   'P 1'
#
loop_
_entity.id
_entity.type
_entity.pdbx_description
1 polymer ?
#
loop_
_entity_poly.entity_id
_entity_poly.type
_entity_poly.pdbx_seq_one_letter_code
_entity_poly.pdbx_strand_id
1 'polypeptide(L)' 'MAADAEPLEIILHLPLLCEDKNVPYVFVRSRQALGRACGVSRPVIACSITIKEGSQLKPQIQSVQLAIERLLV' A
#
# COMPACT_ATOMS: atom_id res chain seq x y z
N MET A 1 -0.44 1.65 3.06
CA MET A 1 -1.02 2.76 3.87
C MET A 1 -0.01 3.18 4.92
N ALA A 2 -0.06 4.41 5.44
CA ALA A 2 0.84 4.90 6.48
C ALA A 2 0.16 4.85 7.86
N ALA A 3 0.87 4.30 8.86
CA ALA A 3 0.35 4.16 10.23
C ALA A 3 0.38 5.48 11.03
N ASP A 4 1.20 6.45 10.62
CA ASP A 4 1.31 7.80 11.20
C ASP A 4 0.42 8.83 10.49
N ALA A 5 -0.66 8.36 9.85
CA ALA A 5 -1.68 9.24 9.28
C ALA A 5 -2.47 9.91 10.41
N GLU A 6 -2.68 11.22 10.27
CA GLU A 6 -3.38 12.04 11.24
C GLU A 6 -4.31 12.99 10.49
N PRO A 7 -5.64 12.90 10.65
CA PRO A 7 -6.38 11.86 11.40
C PRO A 7 -6.29 10.46 10.78
N LEU A 8 -6.30 9.39 11.58
CA LEU A 8 -6.21 8.01 11.08
C LEU A 8 -7.52 7.56 10.40
N GLU A 9 -8.64 8.14 10.81
CA GLU A 9 -9.99 7.83 10.35
C GLU A 9 -10.13 7.97 8.83
N ILE A 10 -9.32 8.86 8.23
CA ILE A 10 -9.36 9.12 6.78
C ILE A 10 -8.94 7.91 5.95
N ILE A 11 -8.21 6.93 6.50
CA ILE A 11 -7.76 5.74 5.77
C ILE A 11 -8.48 4.44 6.18
N LEU A 12 -9.31 4.46 7.22
CA LEU A 12 -9.97 3.25 7.74
C LEU A 12 -11.01 2.63 6.79
N HIS A 13 -11.47 3.37 5.80
CA HIS A 13 -12.37 2.85 4.76
C HIS A 13 -11.65 1.94 3.73
N LEU A 14 -10.31 2.05 3.61
CA LEU A 14 -9.54 1.30 2.63
C LEU A 14 -9.36 -0.19 3.00
N PRO A 15 -8.98 -0.56 4.25
CA PRO A 15 -8.90 -1.96 4.65
C PRO A 15 -10.17 -2.77 4.37
N LEU A 16 -11.34 -2.22 4.73
CA LEU A 16 -12.66 -2.84 4.48
C LEU A 16 -12.87 -3.13 2.99
N LEU A 17 -12.60 -2.15 2.14
CA LEU A 17 -12.74 -2.31 0.69
C LEU A 17 -11.72 -3.33 0.13
N CYS A 18 -10.50 -3.33 0.66
CA CYS A 18 -9.46 -4.27 0.27
C CYS A 18 -9.83 -5.72 0.64
N GLU A 19 -10.45 -5.95 1.79
CA GLU A 19 -10.97 -7.26 2.20
C GLU A 19 -12.10 -7.73 1.28
N ASP A 20 -13.08 -6.87 0.99
CA ASP A 20 -14.19 -7.18 0.07
C ASP A 20 -13.71 -7.52 -1.35
N LYS A 21 -12.63 -6.89 -1.80
CA LYS A 21 -12.05 -7.08 -3.14
C LYS A 21 -10.90 -8.09 -3.17
N ASN A 22 -10.56 -8.69 -2.04
CA ASN A 22 -9.43 -9.61 -1.88
C ASN A 22 -8.12 -9.01 -2.43
N VAL A 23 -7.84 -7.75 -2.10
CA VAL A 23 -6.63 -7.02 -2.48
C VAL A 23 -5.69 -6.94 -1.28
N PRO A 24 -4.45 -7.43 -1.37
CA PRO A 24 -3.51 -7.39 -0.26
C PRO A 24 -3.13 -5.94 0.08
N TYR A 25 -3.10 -5.64 1.38
CA TYR A 25 -2.73 -4.32 1.89
C TYR A 25 -1.78 -4.42 3.08
N VAL A 26 -1.01 -3.36 3.31
CA VAL A 26 -0.07 -3.28 4.43
C VAL A 26 0.07 -1.85 4.95
N PHE A 27 0.38 -1.72 6.24
CA PHE A 27 0.73 -0.46 6.88
C PHE A 27 2.25 -0.31 6.97
N VAL A 28 2.76 0.85 6.53
CA VAL A 28 4.15 1.28 6.71
C VAL A 28 4.23 2.31 7.82
N ARG A 29 5.40 2.41 8.46
CA ARG A 29 5.57 3.26 9.66
C ARG A 29 5.49 4.76 9.40
N SER A 30 5.85 5.25 8.21
CA SER A 30 5.97 6.69 7.95
C SER A 30 5.38 7.15 6.62
N ARG A 31 4.48 8.13 6.67
CA ARG A 31 3.89 8.84 5.52
C ARG A 31 4.92 9.66 4.74
N GLN A 32 5.99 10.10 5.40
CA GLN A 32 7.08 10.86 4.77
C GLN A 32 7.97 9.94 3.95
N ALA A 33 8.32 8.77 4.49
CA ALA A 33 9.06 7.76 3.75
C ALA A 33 8.25 7.26 2.54
N LEU A 34 6.94 7.07 2.73
CA LEU A 34 6.04 6.68 1.65
C LEU A 34 5.99 7.76 0.55
N GLY A 35 5.86 9.03 0.91
CA GLY A 35 5.87 10.13 -0.06
C GLY A 35 7.15 10.19 -0.89
N ARG A 36 8.32 10.07 -0.23
CA ARG A 36 9.61 10.00 -0.94
C ARG A 36 9.70 8.79 -1.88
N ALA A 37 9.20 7.63 -1.47
CA ALA A 37 9.16 6.43 -2.32
C ALA A 37 8.23 6.60 -3.53
N CYS A 38 7.15 7.37 -3.38
CA CYS A 38 6.26 7.76 -4.47
C CYS A 38 6.80 8.90 -5.35
N GLY A 39 8.00 9.43 -5.06
CA GLY A 39 8.61 10.52 -5.82
C GLY A 39 7.97 11.90 -5.58
N VAL A 40 7.27 12.08 -4.45
CA VAL A 40 6.64 13.36 -4.08
C VAL A 40 7.30 13.97 -2.85
N SER A 41 7.37 15.30 -2.82
CA SER A 41 7.91 16.07 -1.69
C SER A 41 6.97 16.15 -0.49
N ARG A 42 5.67 15.88 -0.71
CA ARG A 42 4.64 15.93 0.32
C ARG A 42 4.42 14.55 0.96
N PRO A 43 4.03 14.49 2.25
CA PRO A 43 3.66 13.24 2.89
C PRO A 43 2.52 12.53 2.15
N VAL A 44 2.63 11.21 1.99
CA VAL A 44 1.60 10.37 1.38
C VAL A 44 1.09 9.37 2.40
N ILE A 45 -0.22 9.31 2.56
CA ILE A 45 -0.87 8.43 3.55
C ILE A 45 -1.33 7.08 2.95
N ALA A 46 -1.58 7.05 1.65
CA ALA A 46 -2.01 5.86 0.93
C ALA A 46 -1.45 5.87 -0.49
N CYS A 47 -1.08 4.69 -0.97
CA CYS A 47 -0.64 4.47 -2.34
C CYS A 47 -1.23 3.14 -2.82
N SER A 48 -1.52 3.05 -4.11
CA SER A 48 -1.93 1.81 -4.75
C SER A 48 -0.99 1.51 -5.90
N ILE A 49 -0.58 0.25 -6.01
CA ILE A 49 0.25 -0.23 -7.11
C ILE A 49 -0.71 -0.91 -8.08
N THR A 50 -0.86 -0.34 -9.28
CA THR A 50 -1.68 -0.93 -10.34
C THR A 50 -0.86 -1.90 -11.17
N ILE A 51 -1.52 -2.96 -11.65
CA ILE A 51 -0.90 -3.95 -12.53
C ILE A 51 -1.20 -3.56 -13.97
N LYS A 52 -0.16 -3.45 -14.79
CA LYS A 52 -0.27 -3.26 -16.23
C LYS A 52 0.33 -4.46 -16.95
N GLU A 53 -0.38 -4.98 -17.95
CA GLU A 53 0.14 -6.05 -18.81
C GLU A 53 1.42 -5.57 -19.53
N GLY A 54 2.45 -6.43 -19.54
CA GLY A 54 3.77 -6.10 -20.09
C GLY A 54 4.67 -5.27 -19.17
N SER A 55 4.27 -4.96 -17.93
CA SER A 55 5.15 -4.29 -16.97
C SER A 55 6.31 -5.20 -16.54
N GLN A 56 7.54 -4.70 -16.67
CA GLN A 56 8.75 -5.38 -16.18
C GLN A 56 8.77 -5.55 -14.65
N LEU A 57 7.94 -4.77 -13.93
CA LEU A 57 7.85 -4.80 -12.47
C LEU A 57 6.88 -5.88 -11.96
N LYS A 58 6.11 -6.53 -12.85
CA LYS A 58 5.15 -7.59 -12.48
C LYS A 58 5.73 -8.65 -11.52
N PRO A 59 6.91 -9.26 -11.77
CA PRO A 59 7.46 -10.26 -10.85
C PRO A 59 7.79 -9.70 -9.46
N GLN A 60 8.28 -8.46 -9.38
CA GLN A 60 8.57 -7.80 -8.10
C GLN A 60 7.29 -7.52 -7.32
N ILE A 61 6.23 -7.05 -8.01
CA ILE A 61 4.93 -6.81 -7.40
C ILE A 61 4.35 -8.11 -6.83
N GLN A 62 4.42 -9.21 -7.58
CA GLN A 62 3.95 -10.52 -7.13
C GLN A 62 4.73 -11.02 -5.90
N SER A 63 6.05 -10.85 -5.87
CA SER A 63 6.86 -11.20 -4.71
C SER A 63 6.47 -10.41 -3.45
N VAL A 64 6.13 -9.13 -3.61
CA VAL A 64 5.69 -8.29 -2.48
C VAL A 64 4.28 -8.69 -2.03
N GLN A 65 3.38 -8.98 -2.96
CA GLN A 65 2.03 -9.47 -2.63
C GLN A 65 2.09 -10.73 -1.79
N LEU A 66 2.89 -11.73 -2.20
CA LEU A 66 3.07 -12.98 -1.45
C LEU A 66 3.66 -12.74 -0.05
N ALA A 67 4.60 -11.79 0.08
CA ALA A 67 5.16 -11.43 1.38
C ALA A 67 4.13 -10.78 2.31
N ILE A 68 3.22 -9.97 1.76
CA ILE A 68 2.13 -9.34 2.53
C ILE A 68 1.10 -10.37 2.95
N GLU A 69 0.71 -11.29 2.08
CA GLU A 69 -0.26 -12.35 2.40
C GLU A 69 0.21 -13.22 3.58
N ARG A 70 1.53 -13.47 3.69
CA ARG A 70 2.12 -14.19 4.83
C ARG A 70 2.03 -13.44 6.16
N LEU A 71 1.83 -12.13 6.16
CA LEU A 71 1.68 -11.32 7.37
C LEU A 71 0.24 -11.29 7.88
N LEU A 72 -0.72 -11.72 7.06
CA LEU A 72 -2.17 -11.73 7.38
C LEU A 72 -2.64 -13.08 7.96
N VAL A 73 -1.72 -14.03 8.16
CA VAL A 73 -1.94 -15.32 8.84
C VAL A 73 -1.32 -15.26 10.23
#